data_AF-E3ZKV2-F1
#
_entry.id   AF-E3ZKV2-F1
#
_cell.length_a   1.000
_cell.length_b   1.000
_cell.length_c   1.000
_cell.angle_alpha   90.00
_cell.angle_beta   90.00
_cell.angle_gamma   90.00
#
_symmetry.space_group_name_H-M   'P 1'
#
loop_
_entity.id
_entity.type
_entity.pdbx_description
1 polymer ?
#
loop_
_entity_poly.entity_id
_entity_poly.type
_entity_poly.pdbx_seq_one_letter_code
_entity_poly.pdbx_strand_id
1 'polypeptide(L)'
;KEKAVYGTVSGLTISAGLDDEQKKATKKFIEFLSEPKNMTTWILMSPGGAQPVNKEVVEQKAYKENEVIKSFGDLPNEIADSFNDIQVFGLVDGKNFTKMGDITSSGIIAQMVNNVTVGGGDVSDDLKAAQKKAEEGN
;
A
#
# COMPACT_ATOMS: atom_id res chain seq x y z
N LYS A 1 10.84 -16.53 10.98
CA LYS A 1 11.08 -15.08 10.76
C LYS A 1 9.78 -14.52 10.24
N GLU A 2 9.09 -13.67 11.00
CA GLU A 2 7.96 -12.90 10.45
C GLU A 2 8.49 -12.07 9.28
N LYS A 3 7.90 -12.24 8.10
CA LYS A 3 8.12 -11.33 6.99
C LYS A 3 7.20 -10.13 7.23
N ALA A 4 7.67 -9.18 8.03
CA ALA A 4 6.94 -7.93 8.24
C ALA A 4 7.15 -7.03 7.01
N VAL A 5 6.29 -7.18 6.00
CA VAL A 5 6.26 -6.27 4.84
C VAL A 5 5.07 -5.35 5.03
N TYR A 6 5.32 -4.10 5.41
CA TYR A 6 4.26 -3.10 5.52
C TYR A 6 4.12 -2.34 4.21
N GLY A 7 2.89 -2.17 3.74
CA GLY A 7 2.63 -1.46 2.50
C GLY A 7 1.19 -0.98 2.38
N THR A 8 0.98 -0.13 1.38
CA THR A 8 -0.37 0.30 0.98
C THR A 8 -0.66 -0.30 -0.38
N VAL A 9 -1.75 -1.06 -0.47
CA VAL A 9 -2.23 -1.61 -1.74
C VAL A 9 -3.35 -0.72 -2.26
N SER A 10 -3.18 -0.19 -3.47
CA SER A 10 -4.23 0.52 -4.20
C SER A 10 -4.92 -0.44 -5.16
N GLY A 11 -6.25 -0.41 -5.18
CA GLY A 11 -7.06 -1.24 -6.07
C GLY A 11 -8.10 -0.41 -6.83
N LEU A 12 -8.51 -0.92 -8.01
CA LEU A 12 -9.64 -0.38 -8.75
C LEU A 12 -10.94 -0.94 -8.17
N THR A 13 -11.89 -0.07 -7.79
CA THR A 13 -13.16 -0.46 -7.17
C THR A 13 -14.34 -0.02 -8.03
N ILE A 14 -15.46 -0.74 -7.90
CA ILE A 14 -16.73 -0.43 -8.60
C ILE A 14 -17.66 0.26 -7.60
N SER A 15 -18.07 1.48 -7.91
CA SER A 15 -19.01 2.25 -7.09
C SER A 15 -20.39 1.57 -7.01
N ALA A 16 -20.98 1.54 -5.81
CA ALA A 16 -22.26 0.87 -5.58
C ALA A 16 -23.46 1.52 -6.30
N GLY A 17 -23.39 2.83 -6.58
CA GLY A 17 -24.48 3.64 -7.15
C GLY A 17 -24.65 3.55 -8.67
N LEU A 18 -23.88 2.71 -9.36
CA LEU A 18 -23.98 2.53 -10.81
C LEU A 18 -25.22 1.71 -11.19
N ASP A 19 -25.83 2.03 -12.34
CA ASP A 19 -26.85 1.17 -12.95
C ASP A 19 -26.22 -0.13 -13.52
N ASP A 20 -27.05 -1.06 -13.96
CA ASP A 20 -26.59 -2.39 -14.39
C ASP A 20 -25.71 -2.34 -15.65
N GLU A 21 -26.00 -1.43 -16.59
CA GLU A 21 -25.20 -1.29 -17.81
C GLU A 21 -23.83 -0.69 -17.50
N GLN A 22 -23.80 0.34 -16.65
CA GLN A 22 -22.59 0.97 -16.14
C GLN A 22 -21.74 -0.01 -15.34
N LYS A 23 -22.34 -0.83 -14.47
CA LYS A 23 -21.63 -1.88 -13.73
C LYS A 23 -20.98 -2.88 -14.67
N LYS A 24 -21.71 -3.34 -15.68
CA LYS A 24 -21.20 -4.30 -16.68
C LYS A 24 -20.05 -3.71 -17.51
N ALA A 25 -20.18 -2.45 -17.94
CA ALA A 25 -19.13 -1.75 -18.68
C ALA A 25 -17.88 -1.53 -17.80
N THR A 26 -18.08 -1.09 -16.56
CA THR A 26 -16.99 -0.86 -15.59
C THR A 26 -16.24 -2.15 -15.29
N LYS A 27 -16.94 -3.27 -15.08
CA LYS A 27 -16.31 -4.57 -14.86
C LYS A 27 -15.42 -4.98 -16.04
N LYS A 28 -15.93 -4.88 -17.27
CA LYS A 28 -15.14 -5.16 -18.49
C LYS A 28 -13.92 -4.27 -18.61
N PHE A 29 -14.05 -2.99 -18.25
CA PHE A 29 -12.93 -2.05 -18.31
C PHE A 29 -11.85 -2.39 -17.27
N ILE A 30 -12.24 -2.73 -16.04
CA ILE A 30 -11.29 -3.16 -15.00
C ILE A 30 -10.62 -4.47 -15.39
N GLU A 31 -11.35 -5.44 -15.94
CA GLU A 31 -10.79 -6.70 -16.47
C GLU A 31 -9.77 -6.40 -17.57
N PHE A 32 -10.12 -5.56 -18.54
CA PHE A 32 -9.22 -5.13 -19.61
C PHE A 32 -7.96 -4.46 -19.06
N LEU A 33 -8.07 -3.53 -18.10
CA LEU A 33 -6.91 -2.88 -17.49
C LEU A 33 -6.05 -3.85 -16.67
N SER A 34 -6.64 -4.92 -16.13
CA SER A 34 -5.95 -5.88 -15.26
C SER A 34 -5.11 -6.90 -16.04
N GLU A 35 -5.35 -7.05 -17.35
CA GLU A 35 -4.52 -7.85 -18.25
C GLU A 35 -3.05 -7.40 -18.17
N PRO A 36 -2.07 -8.30 -18.00
CA PRO A 36 -0.67 -7.94 -17.71
C PRO A 36 -0.06 -6.93 -18.68
N LYS A 37 -0.35 -7.08 -19.98
CA LYS A 37 0.14 -6.16 -21.01
C LYS A 37 -0.45 -4.75 -20.87
N ASN A 38 -1.76 -4.66 -20.62
CA ASN A 38 -2.46 -3.39 -20.46
C ASN A 38 -2.07 -2.71 -19.15
N MET A 39 -1.97 -3.48 -18.06
CA MET A 39 -1.48 -3.01 -16.77
C MET A 39 -0.05 -2.49 -16.88
N THR A 40 0.82 -3.18 -17.63
CA THR A 40 2.19 -2.71 -17.89
C THR A 40 2.19 -1.36 -18.60
N THR A 41 1.38 -1.21 -19.65
CA THR A 41 1.23 0.08 -20.34
C THR A 41 0.76 1.18 -19.38
N TRP A 42 -0.25 0.88 -18.56
CA TRP A 42 -0.80 1.83 -17.60
C TRP A 42 0.23 2.25 -16.54
N ILE A 43 0.94 1.30 -15.94
CA ILE A 43 1.97 1.57 -14.92
C ILE A 43 3.13 2.37 -15.50
N LEU A 44 3.54 2.06 -16.74
CA LEU A 44 4.61 2.79 -17.43
C LEU A 44 4.19 4.19 -17.91
N MET A 45 2.94 4.63 -17.71
CA MET A 45 2.57 6.04 -17.87
C MET A 45 3.21 6.93 -16.80
N SER A 46 3.58 6.37 -15.65
CA SER A 46 4.37 7.03 -14.60
C SER A 46 5.42 6.06 -14.04
N PRO A 47 6.50 5.80 -14.79
CA PRO A 47 7.53 4.84 -14.39
C PRO A 47 8.13 5.20 -13.02
N GLY A 48 8.25 4.22 -12.14
CA GLY A 48 8.78 4.42 -10.78
C GLY A 48 7.77 4.99 -9.77
N GLY A 49 6.59 5.42 -10.22
CA GLY A 49 5.51 5.91 -9.35
C GLY A 49 4.82 4.76 -8.60
N ALA A 50 3.79 4.17 -9.21
CA ALA A 50 3.13 2.99 -8.66
C ALA A 50 3.91 1.72 -9.03
N GLN A 51 4.27 0.91 -8.03
CA GLN A 51 4.95 -0.36 -8.26
C GLN A 51 3.91 -1.49 -8.44
N PRO A 52 4.06 -2.36 -9.45
CA PRO A 52 3.15 -3.48 -9.66
C PRO A 52 3.30 -4.51 -8.54
N VAL A 53 2.16 -5.05 -8.11
CA VAL A 53 2.12 -6.26 -7.26
C VAL A 53 1.84 -7.53 -8.07
N ASN A 54 1.51 -7.38 -9.37
CA ASN A 54 1.29 -8.50 -10.28
C ASN A 54 2.63 -8.99 -10.85
N LYS A 55 2.97 -10.26 -10.57
CA LYS A 55 4.21 -10.90 -11.04
C LYS A 55 4.32 -10.92 -12.56
N GLU A 56 3.19 -11.09 -13.26
CA GLU A 56 3.17 -11.13 -14.72
C GLU A 56 3.50 -9.77 -15.36
N VAL A 57 3.36 -8.66 -14.62
CA VAL A 57 3.77 -7.33 -15.06
C VAL A 57 5.28 -7.15 -14.93
N VAL A 58 5.87 -7.51 -13.79
CA VAL A 58 7.33 -7.39 -13.60
C VAL A 58 8.11 -8.29 -14.54
N GLU A 59 7.48 -9.35 -15.05
CA GLU A 59 8.04 -10.24 -16.06
C GLU A 59 8.04 -9.67 -17.49
N GLN A 60 7.19 -8.67 -17.79
CA GLN A 60 7.07 -8.10 -19.13
C GLN A 60 8.36 -7.42 -19.58
N LYS A 61 8.73 -7.69 -20.84
CA LYS A 61 9.90 -7.07 -21.49
C LYS A 61 9.87 -5.54 -21.42
N ALA A 62 8.72 -4.93 -21.74
CA ALA A 62 8.55 -3.48 -21.73
C ALA A 62 8.77 -2.87 -20.33
N TYR A 63 8.43 -3.60 -19.27
CA TYR A 63 8.63 -3.17 -17.90
C TYR A 63 10.12 -3.27 -17.51
N LYS A 64 10.74 -4.44 -17.73
CA LYS A 64 12.16 -4.68 -17.42
C LYS A 64 13.13 -3.78 -18.19
N GLU A 65 12.78 -3.41 -19.42
CA GLU A 65 13.64 -2.62 -20.28
C GLU A 65 13.57 -1.11 -20.03
N ASN A 66 12.52 -0.64 -19.33
CA ASN A 66 12.32 0.76 -19.01
C ASN A 66 13.48 1.30 -18.14
N GLU A 67 14.09 2.41 -18.55
CA GLU A 67 15.28 2.97 -17.91
C GLU A 67 15.05 3.39 -16.45
N VAL A 68 13.86 3.94 -16.15
CA VAL A 68 13.50 4.33 -14.79
C VAL A 68 13.35 3.09 -13.93
N ILE A 69 12.66 2.05 -14.43
CA ILE A 69 12.48 0.78 -13.69
C ILE A 69 13.82 0.10 -13.40
N LYS A 70 14.75 0.07 -14.35
CA LYS A 70 16.11 -0.48 -14.13
C LYS A 70 16.84 0.16 -12.96
N SER A 71 16.59 1.45 -12.70
CA SER A 71 17.23 2.18 -11.60
C SER A 71 16.78 1.69 -10.22
N PHE A 72 15.68 0.95 -10.12
CA PHE A 72 15.20 0.33 -8.88
C PHE A 72 15.79 -1.06 -8.61
N GLY A 73 16.58 -1.62 -9.55
CA GLY A 73 17.14 -2.96 -9.41
C GLY A 73 16.05 -4.02 -9.22
N ASP A 74 16.19 -4.84 -8.17
CA ASP A 74 15.28 -5.95 -7.88
C ASP A 74 14.03 -5.56 -7.08
N LEU A 75 13.94 -4.31 -6.59
CA LEU A 75 12.85 -3.84 -5.74
C LEU A 75 11.44 -4.17 -6.29
N PRO A 76 11.13 -3.99 -7.59
CA PRO A 76 9.81 -4.34 -8.11
C PRO A 76 9.48 -5.84 -7.97
N ASN A 77 10.47 -6.72 -8.14
CA ASN A 77 10.29 -8.16 -7.97
C ASN A 77 10.06 -8.49 -6.48
N GLU A 78 10.81 -7.86 -5.58
CA GLU A 78 10.62 -8.03 -4.13
C GLU A 78 9.21 -7.60 -3.67
N ILE A 79 8.71 -6.48 -4.20
CA ILE A 79 7.34 -6.00 -3.92
C ILE A 79 6.30 -6.99 -4.44
N ALA A 80 6.43 -7.46 -5.68
CA ALA A 80 5.49 -8.42 -6.27
C ALA A 80 5.52 -9.79 -5.56
N ASP A 81 6.69 -10.24 -5.11
CA ASP A 81 6.84 -11.47 -4.33
C ASP A 81 6.28 -11.36 -2.93
N SER A 82 6.38 -10.17 -2.33
CA SER A 82 5.91 -9.91 -0.97
C SER A 82 4.41 -9.64 -0.88
N PHE A 83 3.69 -9.51 -2.01
CA PHE A 83 2.27 -9.12 -2.02
C PHE A 83 1.38 -9.94 -1.07
N ASN A 84 1.56 -11.26 -1.04
CA ASN A 84 0.78 -12.16 -0.17
C ASN A 84 1.17 -12.05 1.32
N ASP A 85 2.32 -11.45 1.61
CA ASP A 85 2.86 -11.23 2.95
C ASP A 85 2.65 -9.78 3.42
N ILE A 86 1.99 -8.91 2.62
CA ILE A 86 1.79 -7.50 2.97
C ILE A 86 0.84 -7.36 4.15
N GLN A 87 1.28 -6.61 5.14
CA GLN A 87 0.48 -6.11 6.26
C GLN A 87 0.10 -4.66 6.01
N VAL A 88 -1.18 -4.34 6.24
CA VAL A 88 -1.71 -2.98 6.14
C VAL A 88 -2.04 -2.50 7.55
N PHE A 89 -1.59 -1.29 7.91
CA PHE A 89 -1.93 -0.68 9.19
C PHE A 89 -3.44 -0.55 9.36
N GLY A 90 -3.98 -1.04 10.47
CA GLY A 90 -5.41 -1.05 10.75
C GLY A 90 -6.17 -2.25 10.18
N LEU A 91 -5.53 -3.14 9.41
CA LEU A 91 -6.10 -4.41 8.98
C LEU A 91 -5.50 -5.54 9.82
N VAL A 92 -6.32 -6.16 10.68
CA VAL A 92 -5.91 -7.35 11.47
C VAL A 92 -6.88 -8.48 11.16
N ASP A 93 -6.36 -9.62 10.72
CA ASP A 93 -7.16 -10.79 10.31
C ASP A 93 -8.28 -10.46 9.30
N GLY A 94 -7.98 -9.56 8.35
CA GLY A 94 -8.94 -9.10 7.33
C GLY A 94 -10.01 -8.12 7.84
N LYS A 95 -10.00 -7.79 9.14
CA LYS A 95 -10.87 -6.76 9.72
C LYS A 95 -10.19 -5.41 9.67
N ASN A 96 -10.84 -4.46 9.02
CA ASN A 96 -10.43 -3.05 9.02
C ASN A 96 -10.92 -2.36 10.30
N PHE A 97 -9.99 -1.82 11.08
CA PHE A 97 -10.25 -1.05 12.30
C PHE A 97 -10.25 0.44 11.98
N THR A 98 -11.44 1.03 11.89
CA THR A 98 -11.62 2.45 11.54
C THR A 98 -10.92 3.40 12.52
N LYS A 99 -10.74 3.01 13.78
CA LYS A 99 -9.98 3.76 14.80
C LYS A 99 -8.53 4.05 14.36
N MET A 100 -7.98 3.26 13.43
CA MET A 100 -6.66 3.55 12.84
C MET A 100 -6.63 4.88 12.07
N GLY A 101 -7.76 5.30 11.48
CA GLY A 101 -7.89 6.63 10.87
C GLY A 101 -7.72 7.75 11.88
N ASP A 102 -8.32 7.61 13.07
CA ASP A 102 -8.19 8.59 14.16
C ASP A 102 -6.77 8.61 14.72
N ILE A 103 -6.14 7.44 14.89
CA ILE A 103 -4.75 7.32 15.34
C ILE A 103 -3.77 7.94 14.33
N THR A 104 -3.99 7.73 13.04
CA THR A 104 -3.13 8.28 11.99
C THR A 104 -3.29 9.80 11.90
N SER A 105 -4.52 10.30 11.92
CA SER A 105 -4.82 11.74 11.80
C SER A 105 -4.42 12.56 13.02
N SER A 106 -4.45 11.97 14.22
CA SER A 106 -3.95 12.61 15.46
C SER A 106 -2.43 12.75 15.50
N GLY A 107 -1.69 12.06 14.63
CA GLY A 107 -0.24 12.14 14.56
C GLY A 107 0.48 11.51 15.77
N ILE A 108 -0.23 10.73 16.61
CA ILE A 108 0.31 10.14 17.85
C ILE A 108 1.60 9.35 17.57
N ILE A 109 1.60 8.51 16.53
CA ILE A 109 2.76 7.68 16.18
C ILE A 109 3.92 8.56 15.68
N ALA A 110 3.64 9.55 14.84
CA ALA A 110 4.66 10.45 14.30
C ALA A 110 5.34 11.30 15.39
N GLN A 111 4.56 11.80 16.34
CA GLN A 111 5.05 12.55 17.50
C GLN A 111 5.93 11.68 18.40
N MET A 112 5.52 10.43 18.67
CA MET A 112 6.31 9.47 19.44
C MET A 112 7.66 9.20 18.77
N VAL A 113 7.67 8.89 17.46
CA VAL A 113 8.91 8.65 16.72
C VAL A 113 9.81 9.87 16.74
N ASN A 114 9.27 11.08 16.57
CA ASN A 114 10.05 12.30 16.64
C ASN A 114 10.64 12.53 18.04
N ASN A 115 9.89 12.28 19.11
CA ASN A 115 10.39 12.49 20.47
C ASN A 115 11.58 11.56 20.79
N VAL A 116 11.47 10.30 20.39
CA VAL A 116 12.54 9.31 20.62
C VAL A 116 13.77 9.59 19.74
N THR A 117 13.57 9.92 18.47
CA THR A 117 14.69 10.02 17.51
C THR A 117 15.37 11.39 17.48
N VAL A 118 14.63 12.45 17.81
CA VAL A 118 15.12 13.85 17.76
C VAL A 118 15.04 14.51 19.13
N GLY A 119 13.95 14.29 19.86
CA GLY A 119 13.70 14.90 21.17
C GLY A 119 14.53 14.33 22.33
N GLY A 120 15.23 13.20 22.12
CA GLY A 120 16.00 12.53 23.16
C GLY A 120 15.14 11.82 24.22
N GLY A 121 13.87 11.55 23.89
CA GLY A 121 12.94 10.83 24.76
C GLY A 121 13.30 9.35 24.94
N ASP A 122 12.82 8.76 26.03
CA ASP A 122 12.99 7.34 26.30
C ASP A 122 11.98 6.51 25.50
N VAL A 123 12.48 5.47 24.82
CA VAL A 123 11.67 4.58 23.97
C VAL A 123 10.50 3.96 24.73
N SER A 124 10.73 3.45 25.95
CA SER A 124 9.71 2.73 26.71
C SER A 124 8.62 3.69 27.19
N ASP A 125 9.01 4.85 27.69
CA ASP A 125 8.06 5.81 28.26
C ASP A 125 7.24 6.50 27.17
N ASP A 126 7.86 6.86 26.04
CA ASP A 126 7.17 7.45 24.89
C ASP A 126 6.22 6.46 24.23
N LEU A 127 6.57 5.18 24.15
CA LEU A 127 5.66 4.14 23.66
C LEU A 127 4.43 4.01 24.56
N LYS A 128 4.59 3.97 25.89
CA LYS A 128 3.47 3.90 26.84
C LYS A 128 2.56 5.12 26.73
N ALA A 129 3.16 6.32 26.62
CA ALA A 129 2.41 7.56 26.47
C ALA A 129 1.61 7.58 25.16
N ALA A 130 2.21 7.14 24.05
CA ALA A 130 1.55 7.04 22.76
C ALA A 130 0.41 6.00 22.77
N GLN A 131 0.65 4.83 23.37
CA GLN A 131 -0.37 3.79 23.52
C GLN A 131 -1.57 4.31 24.30
N LYS A 132 -1.33 4.94 25.45
CA LYS A 132 -2.39 5.52 26.27
C LYS A 132 -3.25 6.51 25.47
N LYS A 133 -2.63 7.42 24.72
CA LYS A 133 -3.34 8.37 23.86
C LYS A 133 -4.17 7.67 22.77
N ALA A 134 -3.62 6.62 22.16
CA ALA A 134 -4.33 5.86 21.12
C ALA A 134 -5.54 5.07 21.68
N GLU A 135 -5.44 4.59 22.93
CA GLU A 135 -6.51 3.87 23.61
C GLU A 135 -7.64 4.79 24.06
N GLU A 136 -7.30 5.92 24.68
CA GLU A 136 -8.27 6.91 25.19
C GLU A 136 -9.10 7.54 24.07
N GLY A 137 -8.53 7.69 22.86
CA GLY A 137 -9.16 8.44 21.77
C GLY A 137 -9.12 9.96 22.05
N ASN A 138 -9.04 10.77 21.01
CA ASN A 138 -9.14 12.23 21.15
C ASN A 138 -10.52 12.65 21.68
#